data_AF-G2YBJ6-F1
#
_entry.id   AF-G2YBJ6-F1
#
_cell.length_a   1.000
_cell.length_b   1.000
_cell.length_c   1.000
_cell.angle_alpha   90.00
_cell.angle_beta   90.00
_cell.angle_gamma   90.00
#
_symmetry.space_group_name_H-M   'P 1'
#
loop_
_entity.id
_entity.type
_entity.pdbx_description
1 polymer ?
#
loop_
_entity_poly.entity_id
_entity_poly.type
_entity_poly.pdbx_seq_one_letter_code
_entity_poly.pdbx_strand_id
1 'polypeptide(L)'
;MKSPQALMGTLIKTTLSRKLGISPERIWHVAVMPCFDKKLEASREELTDAVWEGTGTRGVRDVDSVITSKELLMLADSRRIDFSKLPRTPLPSSSHIPFPDPTLNSFLFPSNRRSSGNGSRDAGSSGGNLHYALHYFASQHKGSSVQTIKGRNADVVDYTVVADNGDILLKAARYYGFRNIQNLVRRLKPARPSRMPGGKPIGSARRPNGKATGPDYTYVEVMACPGGCTNGGGQIKVDDPINTSRLEGDSKPGPQEQKMWLAQVDEAYFSGDDSTVCSSVDDRNDLVEGISPSYIKDTLSHWATTTGLDLERLVYTTYREVVSDVGKNAGDAERVIEIANKIGGGW
;
A
#
# COMPACT_ATOMS: atom_id res chain seq x y z
N MET A 1 -10.40 -4.91 -3.22
CA MET A 1 -9.78 -5.52 -2.03
C MET A 1 -9.37 -4.39 -1.09
N LYS A 2 -9.50 -4.57 0.22
CA LYS A 2 -8.98 -3.63 1.23
C LYS A 2 -7.45 -3.55 1.15
N SER A 3 -6.87 -2.43 1.57
CA SER A 3 -5.41 -2.34 1.71
C SER A 3 -4.92 -3.18 2.90
N PRO A 4 -3.62 -3.49 3.03
CA PRO A 4 -3.10 -4.25 4.17
C PRO A 4 -3.47 -3.66 5.53
N GLN A 5 -3.47 -2.33 5.67
CA GLN A 5 -3.90 -1.65 6.89
C GLN A 5 -5.37 -1.95 7.21
N ALA A 6 -6.25 -1.75 6.24
CA ALA A 6 -7.68 -1.91 6.43
C ALA A 6 -8.05 -3.37 6.67
N LEU A 7 -7.45 -4.29 5.90
CA LEU A 7 -7.63 -5.73 6.05
C LEU A 7 -7.19 -6.20 7.45
N MET A 8 -6.03 -5.73 7.92
CA MET A 8 -5.54 -6.05 9.27
C MET A 8 -6.46 -5.51 10.36
N GLY A 9 -6.95 -4.27 10.20
CA GLY A 9 -7.91 -3.69 11.13
C GLY A 9 -9.21 -4.50 11.23
N THR A 10 -9.79 -4.86 10.08
CA THR A 10 -10.97 -5.74 10.05
C THR A 10 -10.66 -7.09 10.71
N LEU A 11 -9.53 -7.73 10.40
CA LEU A 11 -9.14 -9.04 10.95
C LEU A 11 -9.01 -9.02 12.47
N ILE A 12 -8.27 -8.04 13.00
CA ILE A 12 -8.06 -7.89 14.44
C ILE A 12 -9.40 -7.63 15.14
N LYS A 13 -10.18 -6.64 14.70
CA LYS A 13 -11.40 -6.25 15.40
C LYS A 13 -12.48 -7.32 15.35
N THR A 14 -12.71 -7.91 14.18
CA THR A 14 -13.71 -9.00 14.05
C THR A 14 -13.33 -10.20 14.90
N THR A 15 -12.08 -10.64 14.84
CA THR A 15 -11.64 -11.83 15.60
C THR A 15 -11.67 -11.58 17.09
N LEU A 16 -11.10 -10.47 17.57
CA LEU A 16 -11.05 -10.16 19.01
C LEU A 16 -12.45 -9.93 19.57
N SER A 17 -13.34 -9.23 18.84
CA SER A 17 -14.72 -9.00 19.28
C SER A 17 -15.45 -10.33 19.49
N ARG A 18 -15.32 -11.25 18.52
CA ARG A 18 -15.99 -12.56 18.56
C ARG A 18 -15.39 -13.51 19.60
N LYS A 19 -14.05 -13.60 19.69
CA LYS A 19 -13.38 -14.52 20.63
C LYS A 19 -13.46 -14.06 22.08
N LEU A 20 -13.45 -12.76 22.33
CA LEU A 20 -13.50 -12.22 23.69
C LEU A 20 -14.92 -11.85 24.15
N GLY A 21 -15.91 -11.88 23.24
CA GLY A 21 -17.29 -11.49 23.55
C GLY A 21 -17.42 -10.01 23.93
N ILE A 22 -16.59 -9.14 23.34
CA ILE A 22 -16.57 -7.70 23.62
C ILE A 22 -17.01 -6.90 22.39
N SER A 23 -17.61 -5.73 22.64
CA SER A 23 -17.90 -4.76 21.58
C SER A 23 -16.61 -4.33 20.84
N PRO A 24 -16.65 -4.14 19.51
CA PRO A 24 -15.54 -3.55 18.75
C PRO A 24 -15.03 -2.21 19.31
N GLU A 25 -15.89 -1.44 19.99
CA GLU A 25 -15.52 -0.17 20.66
C GLU A 25 -14.47 -0.35 21.75
N ARG A 26 -14.38 -1.55 22.34
CA ARG A 26 -13.41 -1.88 23.39
C ARG A 26 -12.05 -2.30 22.83
N ILE A 27 -11.91 -2.36 21.51
CA ILE A 27 -10.69 -2.76 20.83
C ILE A 27 -10.12 -1.53 20.13
N TRP A 28 -8.98 -1.05 20.63
CA TRP A 28 -8.27 0.09 20.05
C TRP A 28 -7.09 -0.39 19.19
N HIS A 29 -7.21 -0.23 17.88
CA HIS A 29 -6.22 -0.60 16.89
C HIS A 29 -5.46 0.63 16.39
N VAL A 30 -4.14 0.65 16.62
CA VAL A 30 -3.23 1.68 16.12
C VAL A 30 -2.35 1.10 15.03
N ALA A 31 -2.30 1.77 13.89
CA ALA A 31 -1.41 1.42 12.79
C ALA A 31 -0.25 2.43 12.68
N VAL A 32 0.97 1.92 12.51
CA VAL A 32 2.15 2.75 12.21
C VAL A 32 2.40 2.71 10.70
N MET A 33 2.40 3.87 10.04
CA MET A 33 2.42 3.95 8.57
C MET A 33 3.39 5.01 8.05
N PRO A 34 4.08 4.79 6.91
CA PRO A 34 4.99 5.77 6.33
C PRO A 34 4.28 6.90 5.55
N CYS A 35 2.95 7.03 5.64
CA CYS A 35 2.16 7.91 4.77
C CYS A 35 1.00 8.58 5.52
N PHE A 36 0.73 9.85 5.21
CA PHE A 36 -0.42 10.59 5.74
C PHE A 36 -1.76 10.13 5.14
N ASP A 37 -1.77 9.70 3.87
CA ASP A 37 -3.00 9.25 3.20
C ASP A 37 -3.63 8.03 3.91
N LYS A 38 -2.83 7.28 4.67
CA LYS A 38 -3.33 6.17 5.50
C LYS A 38 -4.23 6.63 6.65
N LYS A 39 -4.05 7.87 7.15
CA LYS A 39 -5.00 8.50 8.08
C LYS A 39 -6.35 8.76 7.39
N LEU A 40 -6.32 9.28 6.15
CA LEU A 40 -7.52 9.52 5.34
C LEU A 40 -8.22 8.22 4.95
N GLU A 41 -7.45 7.16 4.69
CA GLU A 41 -8.02 5.83 4.47
C GLU A 41 -8.75 5.35 5.73
N ALA A 42 -8.13 5.42 6.91
CA ALA A 42 -8.73 4.97 8.16
C ALA A 42 -10.00 5.76 8.54
N SER A 43 -10.17 6.99 8.06
CA SER A 43 -11.36 7.81 8.34
C SER A 43 -12.54 7.56 7.39
N ARG A 44 -12.38 6.67 6.39
CA ARG A 44 -13.44 6.29 5.44
C ARG A 44 -14.61 5.60 6.16
N GLU A 45 -15.83 6.02 5.84
CA GLU A 45 -17.07 5.52 6.46
C GLU A 45 -17.30 4.03 6.18
N GLU A 46 -16.80 3.54 5.05
CA GLU A 46 -16.91 2.14 4.65
C GLU A 46 -15.92 1.18 5.35
N LEU A 47 -15.01 1.71 6.18
CA LEU A 47 -14.05 0.92 6.96
C LEU A 47 -14.44 0.90 8.43
N THR A 48 -15.65 0.40 8.68
CA THR A 48 -16.26 0.35 10.01
C THR A 48 -16.91 -1.02 10.25
N ASP A 49 -17.16 -1.32 11.53
CA ASP A 49 -17.87 -2.52 11.96
C ASP A 49 -19.26 -2.66 11.37
N ALA A 50 -19.98 -1.55 11.23
CA ALA A 50 -21.29 -1.53 10.61
C ALA A 50 -21.31 -2.14 9.19
N VAL A 51 -20.20 -2.03 8.45
CA VAL A 51 -20.09 -2.57 7.08
C VAL A 51 -19.91 -4.08 7.06
N TRP A 52 -19.10 -4.64 7.96
CA TRP A 52 -18.92 -6.09 8.04
C TRP A 52 -19.98 -6.80 8.90
N GLU A 53 -20.68 -6.09 9.80
CA GLU A 53 -21.87 -6.59 10.50
C GLU A 53 -23.12 -6.53 9.61
N GLY A 54 -23.31 -5.44 8.88
CA GLY A 54 -24.39 -5.28 7.87
C GLY A 54 -25.51 -4.40 8.38
N THR A 55 -25.18 -3.59 9.37
CA THR A 55 -26.08 -2.72 10.10
C THR A 55 -26.05 -1.28 9.58
N GLY A 56 -25.10 -0.93 8.70
CA GLY A 56 -25.05 0.36 8.02
C GLY A 56 -23.63 0.90 7.79
N THR A 57 -23.48 2.23 7.73
CA THR A 57 -22.20 2.92 7.47
C THR A 57 -21.64 3.68 8.68
N ARG A 58 -22.38 3.75 9.78
CA ARG A 58 -21.95 4.46 10.99
C ARG A 58 -21.65 3.45 12.09
N GLY A 59 -20.37 3.28 12.37
CA GLY A 59 -19.88 2.31 13.33
C GLY A 59 -18.47 2.66 13.82
N VAL A 60 -17.90 1.73 14.58
CA VAL A 60 -16.52 1.75 15.05
C VAL A 60 -15.59 1.54 13.88
N ARG A 61 -14.56 2.37 13.75
CA ARG A 61 -13.57 2.23 12.67
C ARG A 61 -12.79 0.93 12.79
N ASP A 62 -12.41 0.33 11.67
CA ASP A 62 -11.51 -0.82 11.64
C ASP A 62 -10.09 -0.45 12.15
N VAL A 63 -9.69 0.81 11.95
CA VAL A 63 -8.42 1.38 12.43
C VAL A 63 -8.73 2.68 13.16
N ASP A 64 -8.46 2.74 14.47
CA ASP A 64 -8.85 3.88 15.30
C ASP A 64 -7.87 5.05 15.18
N SER A 65 -6.59 4.73 15.06
CA SER A 65 -5.53 5.72 14.93
C SER A 65 -4.45 5.25 13.98
N VAL A 66 -3.97 6.18 13.16
CA VAL A 66 -2.80 5.97 12.31
C VAL A 66 -1.76 6.99 12.72
N ILE A 67 -0.61 6.52 13.16
CA ILE A 67 0.55 7.35 13.47
C ILE A 67 1.63 7.13 12.41
N THR A 68 2.29 8.20 12.02
CA THR A 68 3.39 8.13 11.06
C THR A 68 4.70 7.73 11.73
N SER A 69 5.67 7.25 10.94
CA SER A 69 7.03 6.99 11.41
C SER A 69 7.63 8.22 12.11
N LYS A 70 7.37 9.43 11.57
CA LYS A 70 7.79 10.69 12.17
C LYS A 70 7.10 10.97 13.51
N GLU A 71 5.77 10.80 13.57
CA GLU A 71 5.00 11.02 14.79
C GLU A 71 5.38 10.07 15.93
N LEU A 72 5.76 8.82 15.60
CA LEU A 72 6.26 7.88 16.58
C LEU A 72 7.54 8.39 17.26
N LEU A 73 8.47 8.98 16.49
CA LEU A 73 9.69 9.56 17.04
C LEU A 73 9.40 10.83 17.85
N MET A 74 8.48 11.68 17.38
CA MET A 74 8.03 12.85 18.16
C MET A 74 7.38 12.44 19.49
N LEU A 75 6.61 11.35 19.50
CA LEU A 75 6.01 10.81 20.72
C LEU A 75 7.08 10.29 21.68
N ALA A 76 8.10 9.59 21.17
CA ALA A 76 9.23 9.14 21.98
C ALA A 76 9.97 10.33 22.62
N ASP A 77 10.27 11.37 21.84
CA ASP A 77 10.92 12.59 22.32
C ASP A 77 10.08 13.32 23.39
N SER A 78 8.76 13.46 23.17
CA SER A 78 7.85 14.07 24.15
C SER A 78 7.82 13.32 25.49
N ARG A 79 8.10 12.01 25.47
CA ARG A 79 8.20 11.14 26.65
C ARG A 79 9.63 11.03 27.18
N ARG A 80 10.58 11.78 26.63
CA ARG A 80 12.01 11.73 26.96
C ARG A 80 12.62 10.33 26.77
N ILE A 81 12.12 9.60 25.78
CA ILE A 81 12.65 8.29 25.37
C ILE A 81 13.60 8.50 24.20
N ASP A 82 14.88 8.24 24.42
CA ASP A 82 15.88 8.24 23.34
C ASP A 82 15.72 6.98 22.49
N PHE A 83 14.93 7.08 21.42
CA PHE A 83 14.61 5.97 20.53
C PHE A 83 15.88 5.30 19.94
N SER A 84 16.97 6.06 19.76
CA SER A 84 18.22 5.54 19.18
C SER A 84 18.98 4.59 20.11
N LYS A 85 18.74 4.70 21.42
CA LYS A 85 19.37 3.88 22.46
C LYS A 85 18.54 2.66 22.84
N LEU A 86 17.35 2.48 22.26
CA LEU A 86 16.54 1.31 22.54
C LEU A 86 17.25 0.03 22.05
N PRO A 87 17.15 -1.09 22.81
CA PRO A 87 17.70 -2.36 22.37
C PRO A 87 17.15 -2.76 21.00
N ARG A 88 18.03 -3.22 20.11
CA ARG A 88 17.67 -3.77 18.79
C ARG A 88 17.29 -5.26 18.85
N THR A 89 17.39 -5.86 20.03
CA THR A 89 17.01 -7.25 20.26
C THR A 89 15.49 -7.35 20.44
N PRO A 90 14.83 -8.33 19.82
CA PRO A 90 13.41 -8.60 20.06
C PRO A 90 13.11 -8.81 21.54
N LEU A 91 11.87 -8.50 21.94
CA LEU A 91 11.38 -8.84 23.27
C LEU A 91 11.32 -10.37 23.44
N PRO A 92 11.49 -10.90 24.67
CA PRO A 92 11.45 -12.34 24.90
C PRO A 92 10.05 -12.90 24.58
N SER A 93 9.97 -14.12 24.06
CA SER A 93 8.69 -14.77 23.69
C SER A 93 7.70 -14.83 24.86
N SER A 94 8.17 -14.86 26.11
CA SER A 94 7.33 -14.82 27.32
C SER A 94 6.55 -13.51 27.51
N SER A 95 6.95 -12.42 26.85
CA SER A 95 6.27 -11.13 26.87
C SER A 95 5.16 -11.00 25.82
N HIS A 96 5.10 -11.93 24.87
CA HIS A 96 4.08 -11.93 23.83
C HIS A 96 2.76 -12.47 24.40
N ILE A 97 1.71 -11.67 24.26
CA ILE A 97 0.35 -12.13 24.51
C ILE A 97 -0.13 -12.83 23.23
N PRO A 98 -0.45 -14.14 23.27
CA PRO A 98 -0.90 -14.85 22.08
C PRO A 98 -2.24 -14.30 21.60
N PHE A 99 -2.42 -14.27 20.28
CA PHE A 99 -3.71 -13.93 19.71
C PHE A 99 -4.73 -15.04 20.05
N PRO A 100 -5.98 -14.70 20.43
CA PRO A 100 -6.93 -15.68 20.98
C PRO A 100 -7.30 -16.84 20.05
N ASP A 101 -7.13 -16.67 18.74
CA ASP A 101 -7.34 -17.74 17.76
C ASP A 101 -5.99 -18.35 17.34
N PRO A 102 -5.73 -19.66 17.57
CA PRO A 102 -4.43 -20.26 17.29
C PRO A 102 -4.01 -20.20 15.82
N THR A 103 -4.93 -20.44 14.89
CA THR A 103 -4.66 -20.41 13.45
C THR A 103 -4.29 -18.99 13.01
N LEU A 104 -5.06 -17.99 13.45
CA LEU A 104 -4.77 -16.60 13.14
C LEU A 104 -3.55 -16.09 13.91
N ASN A 105 -3.26 -16.61 15.10
CA ASN A 105 -2.02 -16.33 15.81
C ASN A 105 -0.81 -16.76 15.00
N SER A 106 -0.81 -17.99 14.47
CA SER A 106 0.27 -18.49 13.61
C SER A 106 0.39 -17.71 12.30
N PHE A 107 -0.71 -17.21 11.75
CA PHE A 107 -0.72 -16.36 10.56
C PHE A 107 -0.13 -14.97 10.81
N LEU A 108 -0.53 -14.31 11.91
CA LEU A 108 -0.10 -12.96 12.26
C LEU A 108 1.31 -12.92 12.84
N PHE A 109 1.68 -13.97 13.58
CA PHE A 109 2.95 -14.10 14.28
C PHE A 109 3.61 -15.44 13.92
N PRO A 110 4.01 -15.62 12.65
CA PRO A 110 4.63 -16.86 12.22
C PRO A 110 5.92 -17.09 13.01
N SER A 111 6.02 -18.27 13.64
CA SER A 111 7.19 -18.67 14.43
C SER A 111 8.47 -18.73 13.60
N ASN A 112 8.32 -18.93 12.29
CA ASN A 112 9.39 -18.96 11.31
C ASN A 112 9.13 -17.79 10.34
N ARG A 113 9.56 -16.57 10.68
CA ARG A 113 9.64 -15.52 9.64
C ARG A 113 10.67 -16.04 8.65
N ARG A 114 10.26 -16.34 7.41
CA ARG A 114 11.18 -16.80 6.37
C ARG A 114 12.32 -15.79 6.30
N SER A 115 13.56 -16.24 6.17
CA SER A 115 14.76 -15.39 5.92
C SER A 115 14.65 -14.50 4.67
N SER A 116 13.53 -14.53 3.96
CA SER A 116 13.14 -13.50 3.01
C SER A 116 12.78 -12.26 3.83
N GLY A 117 13.58 -11.19 3.76
CA GLY A 117 13.22 -9.86 4.26
C GLY A 117 11.90 -9.34 3.68
N ASN A 118 11.74 -8.02 3.53
CA ASN A 118 10.52 -7.42 2.95
C ASN A 118 10.33 -7.68 1.43
N GLY A 119 10.44 -8.93 0.98
CA GLY A 119 10.41 -9.38 -0.41
C GLY A 119 11.72 -9.17 -1.16
N SER A 120 11.73 -9.54 -2.44
CA SER A 120 12.82 -9.18 -3.35
C SER A 120 12.86 -7.67 -3.56
N ARG A 121 14.06 -7.10 -3.74
CA ARG A 121 14.23 -5.68 -4.16
C ARG A 121 13.49 -5.38 -5.47
N ASP A 122 13.31 -6.38 -6.32
CA ASP A 122 12.57 -6.25 -7.58
C ASP A 122 11.09 -5.95 -7.37
N ALA A 123 10.52 -6.49 -6.28
CA ALA A 123 9.14 -6.23 -5.88
C ALA A 123 8.92 -4.77 -5.47
N GLY A 124 10.00 -4.09 -5.03
CA GLY A 124 9.99 -2.71 -4.57
C GLY A 124 9.36 -2.55 -3.17
N SER A 125 9.44 -1.34 -2.63
CA SER A 125 8.99 -1.02 -1.27
C SER A 125 7.49 -0.72 -1.16
N SER A 126 6.68 -1.18 -2.11
CA SER A 126 5.22 -0.99 -2.15
C SER A 126 4.42 -2.16 -1.56
N GLY A 127 5.13 -3.17 -1.02
CA GLY A 127 4.54 -4.42 -0.56
C GLY A 127 4.45 -5.51 -1.64
N GLY A 128 4.95 -5.27 -2.86
CA GLY A 128 5.19 -6.33 -3.84
C GLY A 128 3.95 -7.00 -4.44
N ASN A 129 2.77 -6.38 -4.35
CA ASN A 129 1.50 -6.96 -4.82
C ASN A 129 1.54 -7.32 -6.31
N LEU A 130 1.94 -6.39 -7.18
CA LEU A 130 2.09 -6.67 -8.60
C LEU A 130 3.13 -7.78 -8.86
N HIS A 131 4.26 -7.74 -8.17
CA HIS A 131 5.31 -8.75 -8.30
C HIS A 131 4.75 -10.14 -8.00
N TYR A 132 4.10 -10.30 -6.86
CA TYR A 132 3.45 -11.56 -6.51
C TYR A 132 2.39 -11.97 -7.54
N ALA A 133 1.54 -11.04 -8.00
CA ALA A 133 0.49 -11.34 -8.99
C ALA A 133 1.07 -11.84 -10.31
N LEU A 134 2.19 -11.25 -10.78
CA LEU A 134 2.89 -11.68 -11.99
C LEU A 134 3.48 -13.09 -11.85
N HIS A 135 4.19 -13.33 -10.76
CA HIS A 135 4.82 -14.64 -10.50
C HIS A 135 3.77 -15.73 -10.24
N TYR A 136 2.67 -15.40 -9.55
CA TYR A 136 1.55 -16.30 -9.37
C TYR A 136 0.89 -16.63 -10.71
N PHE A 137 0.59 -15.62 -11.54
CA PHE A 137 0.02 -15.86 -12.87
C PHE A 137 0.95 -16.71 -13.75
N ALA A 138 2.26 -16.43 -13.74
CA ALA A 138 3.26 -17.23 -14.46
C ALA A 138 3.31 -18.68 -13.96
N SER A 139 3.23 -18.91 -12.64
CA SER A 139 3.22 -20.26 -12.06
C SER A 139 2.07 -21.15 -12.55
N GLN A 140 0.95 -20.55 -12.97
CA GLN A 140 -0.20 -21.26 -13.53
C GLN A 140 -0.01 -21.67 -15.00
N HIS A 141 1.01 -21.13 -15.67
CA HIS A 141 1.29 -21.37 -17.09
C HIS A 141 2.69 -21.98 -17.23
N LYS A 142 2.76 -23.29 -17.48
CA LYS A 142 4.03 -24.02 -17.59
C LYS A 142 4.97 -23.36 -18.61
N GLY A 143 6.22 -23.18 -18.19
CA GLY A 143 7.31 -22.59 -18.96
C GLY A 143 7.20 -21.07 -19.21
N SER A 144 6.11 -20.44 -18.75
CA SER A 144 6.02 -18.98 -18.84
C SER A 144 7.08 -18.28 -17.98
N SER A 145 7.51 -17.11 -18.44
CA SER A 145 8.50 -16.27 -17.75
C SER A 145 8.01 -14.83 -17.65
N VAL A 146 8.40 -14.16 -16.55
CA VAL A 146 8.14 -12.73 -16.34
C VAL A 146 9.31 -11.94 -16.91
N GLN A 147 9.03 -11.09 -17.91
CA GLN A 147 9.99 -10.18 -18.51
C GLN A 147 9.74 -8.76 -18.04
N THR A 148 10.82 -8.07 -17.68
CA THR A 148 10.78 -6.70 -17.14
C THR A 148 11.44 -5.73 -18.11
N ILE A 149 10.70 -4.69 -18.50
CA ILE A 149 11.17 -3.63 -19.38
C ILE A 149 11.20 -2.34 -18.57
N LYS A 150 12.40 -1.79 -18.35
CA LYS A 150 12.54 -0.51 -17.65
C LYS A 150 11.97 0.62 -18.51
N GLY A 151 11.12 1.44 -17.90
CA GLY A 151 10.53 2.60 -18.55
C GLY A 151 11.48 3.80 -18.62
N ARG A 152 10.91 4.99 -18.79
CA ARG A 152 11.68 6.24 -18.95
C ARG A 152 12.48 6.65 -17.71
N ASN A 153 12.07 6.17 -16.54
CA ASN A 153 12.73 6.41 -15.26
C ASN A 153 12.56 5.17 -14.35
N ALA A 154 13.22 5.16 -13.20
CA ALA A 154 13.18 4.03 -12.27
C ALA A 154 11.78 3.74 -11.69
N ASP A 155 10.90 4.74 -11.71
CA ASP A 155 9.54 4.69 -11.19
C ASP A 155 8.49 4.17 -12.20
N VAL A 156 8.91 3.90 -13.43
CA VAL A 156 8.05 3.32 -14.47
C VAL A 156 8.67 2.02 -14.95
N VAL A 157 7.95 0.93 -14.79
CA VAL A 157 8.38 -0.41 -15.22
C VAL A 157 7.22 -1.11 -15.90
N ASP A 158 7.48 -1.67 -17.08
CA ASP A 158 6.53 -2.48 -17.82
C ASP A 158 6.88 -3.96 -17.63
N TYR A 159 5.87 -4.79 -17.44
CA TYR A 159 6.00 -6.23 -17.24
C TYR A 159 5.21 -6.99 -18.29
N THR A 160 5.81 -8.06 -18.80
CA THR A 160 5.15 -8.97 -19.75
C THR A 160 5.36 -10.40 -19.29
N VAL A 161 4.27 -11.16 -19.15
CA VAL A 161 4.35 -12.61 -18.98
C VAL A 161 4.29 -13.25 -20.34
N VAL A 162 5.32 -13.99 -20.70
CA VAL A 162 5.49 -14.61 -22.03
C VAL A 162 5.44 -16.12 -21.88
N ALA A 163 4.64 -16.79 -22.71
CA ALA A 163 4.56 -18.24 -22.80
C ALA A 163 5.79 -18.85 -23.52
N ASP A 164 5.96 -20.16 -23.41
CA ASP A 164 7.06 -20.90 -24.08
C ASP A 164 7.12 -20.69 -25.59
N ASN A 165 5.96 -20.52 -26.22
CA ASN A 165 5.84 -20.29 -27.67
C ASN A 165 6.12 -18.84 -28.09
N GLY A 166 6.42 -17.95 -27.13
CA GLY A 166 6.65 -16.52 -27.37
C GLY A 166 5.40 -15.64 -27.30
N ASP A 167 4.21 -16.21 -27.05
CA ASP A 167 2.97 -15.44 -26.96
C ASP A 167 2.92 -14.63 -25.66
N ILE A 168 2.41 -13.40 -25.77
CA ILE A 168 2.21 -12.53 -24.62
C ILE A 168 0.90 -12.91 -23.92
N LEU A 169 1.00 -13.43 -22.71
CA LEU A 169 -0.15 -13.84 -21.89
C LEU A 169 -0.73 -12.68 -21.09
N LEU A 170 0.13 -11.81 -20.57
CA LEU A 170 -0.26 -10.71 -19.69
C LEU A 170 0.67 -9.52 -19.90
N LYS A 171 0.09 -8.32 -19.96
CA LYS A 171 0.83 -7.06 -19.89
C LYS A 171 0.42 -6.33 -18.63
N ALA A 172 1.39 -5.96 -17.82
CA ALA A 172 1.17 -5.15 -16.64
C ALA A 172 2.19 -4.02 -16.56
N ALA A 173 1.95 -3.06 -15.68
CA ALA A 173 2.92 -2.00 -15.45
C ALA A 173 2.87 -1.47 -14.01
N ARG A 174 3.95 -0.79 -13.64
CA ARG A 174 4.13 -0.09 -12.38
C ARG A 174 4.43 1.37 -12.66
N TYR A 175 3.65 2.27 -12.08
CA TYR A 175 3.79 3.72 -12.24
C TYR A 175 3.80 4.41 -10.88
N TYR A 176 4.98 4.79 -10.42
CA TYR A 176 5.16 5.51 -9.15
C TYR A 176 5.36 7.01 -9.38
N GLY A 177 4.86 7.83 -8.47
CA GLY A 177 4.92 9.27 -8.57
C GLY A 177 3.75 9.88 -9.36
N PHE A 178 3.14 10.92 -8.79
CA PHE A 178 1.98 11.59 -9.38
C PHE A 178 2.20 12.07 -10.83
N ARG A 179 3.40 12.54 -11.18
CA ARG A 179 3.75 12.95 -12.55
C ARG A 179 3.66 11.78 -13.55
N ASN A 180 4.14 10.60 -13.17
CA ASN A 180 4.07 9.41 -14.01
C ASN A 180 2.62 8.92 -14.13
N ILE A 181 1.85 8.96 -13.05
CA ILE A 181 0.42 8.63 -13.04
C ILE A 181 -0.37 9.57 -13.97
N GLN A 182 -0.11 10.88 -13.92
CA GLN A 182 -0.73 11.85 -14.83
C GLN A 182 -0.42 11.52 -16.30
N ASN A 183 0.83 11.14 -16.61
CA ASN A 183 1.22 10.74 -17.95
C ASN A 183 0.52 9.45 -18.40
N LEU A 184 0.40 8.46 -17.51
CA LEU A 184 -0.37 7.23 -17.76
C LEU A 184 -1.84 7.57 -18.07
N VAL A 185 -2.51 8.34 -17.21
CA VAL A 185 -3.92 8.72 -17.37
C VAL A 185 -4.14 9.48 -18.68
N ARG A 186 -3.21 10.37 -19.07
CA ARG A 186 -3.26 11.07 -20.36
C ARG A 186 -3.15 10.12 -21.57
N ARG A 187 -2.42 9.01 -21.45
CA ARG A 187 -2.29 7.98 -22.50
C ARG A 187 -3.51 7.05 -22.56
N LEU A 188 -4.17 6.81 -21.43
CA LEU A 188 -5.37 5.98 -21.35
C LEU A 188 -6.62 6.73 -21.85
N LYS A 189 -6.67 8.06 -21.69
CA LYS A 189 -7.78 8.86 -22.18
C LYS A 189 -7.80 8.87 -23.72
N PRO A 190 -8.96 8.65 -24.37
CA PRO A 190 -9.11 8.82 -25.80
C PRO A 190 -8.64 10.22 -26.23
N ALA A 191 -7.99 10.32 -27.39
CA ALA A 191 -7.59 11.61 -27.95
C ALA A 191 -8.82 12.51 -28.08
N ARG A 192 -8.87 13.61 -27.30
CA ARG A 192 -9.94 14.59 -27.44
C ARG A 192 -9.78 15.30 -28.79
N PRO A 193 -10.84 15.44 -29.60
CA PRO A 193 -10.77 16.26 -30.78
C PRO A 193 -10.47 17.71 -30.35
N SER A 194 -9.42 18.29 -30.95
CA SER A 194 -9.09 19.70 -30.84
C SER A 194 -10.35 20.53 -31.14
N ARG A 195 -10.88 21.24 -30.14
CA ARG A 195 -11.89 22.28 -30.31
C ARG A 195 -11.25 23.61 -29.93
N MET A 196 -10.74 24.33 -30.92
CA MET A 196 -10.47 25.75 -30.76
C MET A 196 -11.80 26.48 -30.51
N PRO A 197 -11.92 27.32 -29.46
CA PRO A 197 -13.10 28.16 -29.27
C PRO A 197 -13.21 29.13 -30.47
N GLY A 198 -14.29 29.01 -31.25
CA GLY A 198 -14.59 29.92 -32.38
C GLY A 198 -14.08 29.51 -33.76
N GLY A 199 -13.33 28.41 -33.89
CA GLY A 199 -12.88 27.92 -35.21
C GLY A 199 -13.93 27.01 -35.87
N LYS A 200 -14.55 27.45 -36.98
CA LYS A 200 -15.29 26.53 -37.86
C LYS A 200 -14.31 25.50 -38.44
N PRO A 201 -14.64 24.20 -38.45
CA PRO A 201 -13.77 23.18 -39.02
C PRO A 201 -13.68 23.40 -40.53
N ILE A 202 -12.53 23.87 -41.01
CA ILE A 202 -12.22 23.93 -42.44
C ILE A 202 -11.54 22.62 -42.81
N GLY A 203 -12.22 21.82 -43.63
CA GLY A 203 -11.70 20.58 -44.20
C GLY A 203 -12.23 19.31 -43.55
N SER A 204 -12.37 18.26 -44.37
CA SER A 204 -12.60 16.87 -43.94
C SER A 204 -11.38 16.36 -43.17
N ALA A 205 -11.16 16.86 -41.97
CA ALA A 205 -10.31 16.18 -41.00
C ALA A 205 -10.98 14.85 -40.70
N ARG A 206 -10.48 13.78 -41.35
CA ARG A 206 -10.84 12.39 -41.08
C ARG A 206 -10.95 12.25 -39.56
N ARG A 207 -12.14 11.87 -39.07
CA ARG A 207 -12.28 11.36 -37.71
C ARG A 207 -11.16 10.32 -37.55
N PRO A 208 -10.23 10.48 -36.60
CA PRO A 208 -9.32 9.38 -36.31
C PRO A 208 -10.23 8.22 -35.92
N ASN A 209 -10.21 7.13 -36.70
CA ASN A 209 -10.85 5.89 -36.31
C ASN A 209 -10.33 5.58 -34.90
N GLY A 210 -11.18 5.78 -33.90
CA GLY A 210 -10.83 5.87 -32.49
C GLY A 210 -10.49 4.52 -31.90
N LYS A 211 -9.47 3.83 -32.43
CA LYS A 211 -8.80 2.79 -31.68
C LYS A 211 -7.94 3.52 -30.65
N ALA A 212 -8.27 3.36 -29.37
CA ALA A 212 -7.47 3.93 -28.30
C ALA A 212 -6.02 3.47 -28.49
N THR A 213 -5.13 4.38 -28.87
CA THR A 213 -3.68 4.17 -28.94
C THR A 213 -3.05 4.24 -27.55
N GLY A 214 -3.85 3.94 -26.52
CA GLY A 214 -3.37 3.80 -25.15
C GLY A 214 -2.58 2.50 -25.01
N PRO A 215 -1.67 2.42 -24.04
CA PRO A 215 -1.01 1.17 -23.72
C PRO A 215 -2.05 0.13 -23.29
N ASP A 216 -1.93 -1.07 -23.84
CA ASP A 216 -2.80 -2.21 -23.56
C ASP A 216 -2.24 -2.96 -22.34
N TYR A 217 -2.60 -2.50 -21.13
CA TYR A 217 -2.25 -3.15 -19.87
C TYR A 217 -3.49 -3.81 -19.28
N THR A 218 -3.34 -5.05 -18.84
CA THR A 218 -4.37 -5.78 -18.08
C THR A 218 -4.43 -5.33 -16.62
N TYR A 219 -3.27 -4.97 -16.05
CA TYR A 219 -3.16 -4.53 -14.68
C TYR A 219 -2.09 -3.45 -14.53
N VAL A 220 -2.35 -2.42 -13.72
CA VAL A 220 -1.35 -1.38 -13.42
C VAL A 220 -1.31 -1.12 -11.93
N GLU A 221 -0.13 -1.26 -11.33
CA GLU A 221 0.14 -0.80 -9.97
C GLU A 221 0.53 0.67 -9.99
N VAL A 222 -0.11 1.46 -9.13
CA VAL A 222 0.15 2.90 -9.00
C VAL A 222 0.48 3.26 -7.56
N MET A 223 1.49 4.10 -7.37
CA MET A 223 1.84 4.68 -6.06
C MET A 223 2.03 6.18 -6.21
N ALA A 224 1.45 6.97 -5.31
CA ALA A 224 1.52 8.43 -5.37
C ALA A 224 2.95 8.96 -5.20
N CYS A 225 3.72 8.33 -4.31
CA CYS A 225 5.11 8.67 -4.03
C CYS A 225 6.07 8.00 -5.02
N PRO A 226 7.04 8.74 -5.60
CA PRO A 226 8.20 8.13 -6.28
C PRO A 226 8.96 7.23 -5.32
N GLY A 227 9.45 6.08 -5.79
CA GLY A 227 10.18 5.11 -4.97
C GLY A 227 9.31 4.26 -4.05
N GLY A 228 7.99 4.46 -4.00
CA GLY A 228 7.07 3.65 -3.17
C GLY A 228 6.90 4.19 -1.75
N CYS A 229 6.57 3.31 -0.81
CA CYS A 229 6.18 3.71 0.55
C CYS A 229 7.38 4.17 1.41
N THR A 230 8.61 3.77 1.09
CA THR A 230 9.83 4.22 1.79
C THR A 230 10.08 5.72 1.65
N ASN A 231 9.57 6.34 0.59
CA ASN A 231 9.55 7.78 0.36
C ASN A 231 8.15 8.39 0.61
N GLY A 232 7.35 7.74 1.47
CA GLY A 232 6.03 8.21 1.86
C GLY A 232 6.09 9.54 2.62
N GLY A 233 5.02 10.34 2.54
CA GLY A 233 5.00 11.67 3.15
C GLY A 233 5.19 11.70 4.68
N GLY A 234 4.87 10.60 5.36
CA GLY A 234 5.01 10.45 6.83
C GLY A 234 6.37 9.91 7.28
N GLN A 235 7.30 9.68 6.35
CA GLN A 235 8.67 9.27 6.66
C GLN A 235 9.52 10.46 7.10
N ILE A 236 10.61 10.14 7.80
CA ILE A 236 11.61 11.14 8.18
C ILE A 236 12.36 11.57 6.92
N LYS A 237 12.44 12.88 6.71
CA LYS A 237 13.21 13.49 5.64
C LYS A 237 14.61 13.87 6.12
N VAL A 238 15.53 14.05 5.18
CA VAL A 238 16.90 14.47 5.48
C VAL A 238 16.96 15.83 6.19
N ASP A 239 16.01 16.73 5.89
CA ASP A 239 15.90 18.07 6.48
C ASP A 239 15.04 18.13 7.75
N ASP A 240 14.50 17.00 8.22
CA ASP A 240 13.72 17.01 9.45
C ASP A 240 14.61 17.33 10.67
N PRO A 241 14.14 18.15 11.63
CA PRO A 241 14.86 18.50 12.85
C PRO A 241 15.42 17.29 13.63
N ILE A 242 14.69 16.17 13.56
CA ILE A 242 15.06 14.88 14.18
C ILE A 242 16.40 14.35 13.61
N ASN A 243 16.70 14.65 12.34
CA ASN A 243 17.95 14.31 11.67
C ASN A 243 18.97 15.45 11.73
N THR A 244 18.56 16.72 11.68
CA THR A 244 19.49 17.86 11.73
C THR A 244 20.20 17.98 13.07
N SER A 245 19.58 17.54 14.18
CA SER A 245 20.30 17.39 15.46
C SER A 245 21.40 16.33 15.43
N ARG A 246 21.47 15.49 14.39
CA ARG A 246 22.49 14.44 14.18
C ARG A 246 23.51 14.80 13.09
N LEU A 247 23.21 15.78 12.25
CA LEU A 247 24.08 16.23 11.14
C LEU A 247 24.50 17.67 11.43
N GLU A 248 25.75 17.86 11.85
CA GLU A 248 26.34 19.18 12.05
C GLU A 248 26.44 19.90 10.69
N GLY A 249 25.49 20.79 10.38
CA GLY A 249 25.55 21.60 9.17
C GLY A 249 24.27 22.40 8.90
N ASP A 250 24.40 23.72 8.82
CA ASP A 250 23.30 24.69 8.65
C ASP A 250 22.81 24.83 7.18
N SER A 251 23.11 23.85 6.33
CA SER A 251 22.87 23.89 4.88
C SER A 251 21.69 23.01 4.49
N LYS A 252 20.75 23.57 3.69
CA LYS A 252 19.62 22.79 3.17
C LYS A 252 20.13 21.63 2.30
N PRO A 253 19.65 20.40 2.52
CA PRO A 253 20.20 19.25 1.84
C PRO A 253 19.89 19.25 0.35
N GLY A 254 20.91 18.92 -0.45
CA GLY A 254 20.82 18.88 -1.91
C GLY A 254 20.07 17.65 -2.44
N PRO A 255 19.72 17.62 -3.75
CA PRO A 255 19.07 16.46 -4.37
C PRO A 255 19.85 15.14 -4.22
N GLN A 256 21.18 15.21 -4.20
CA GLN A 256 22.04 14.05 -4.02
C GLN A 256 21.96 13.48 -2.60
N GLU A 257 21.90 14.34 -1.58
CA GLU A 257 21.76 13.93 -0.19
C GLU A 257 20.39 13.31 0.08
N GLN A 258 19.33 13.89 -0.50
CA GLN A 258 17.99 13.27 -0.47
C GLN A 258 18.01 11.86 -1.08
N LYS A 259 18.71 11.67 -2.20
CA LYS A 259 18.85 10.37 -2.84
C LYS A 259 19.63 9.38 -1.97
N MET A 260 20.71 9.81 -1.33
CA MET A 260 21.49 8.96 -0.42
C MET A 260 20.69 8.58 0.83
N TRP A 261 19.94 9.53 1.39
CA TRP A 261 19.03 9.27 2.51
C TRP A 261 17.98 8.22 2.14
N LEU A 262 17.32 8.38 0.99
CA LEU A 262 16.35 7.40 0.52
C LEU A 262 16.98 6.02 0.29
N ALA A 263 18.20 5.95 -0.22
CA ALA A 263 18.92 4.68 -0.35
C ALA A 263 19.19 4.02 1.01
N GLN A 264 19.47 4.79 2.07
CA GLN A 264 19.61 4.26 3.43
C GLN A 264 18.27 3.77 3.99
N VAL A 265 17.17 4.48 3.72
CA VAL A 265 15.83 4.06 4.12
C VAL A 265 15.41 2.77 3.40
N ASP A 266 15.69 2.67 2.10
CA ASP A 266 15.45 1.45 1.32
C ASP A 266 16.32 0.30 1.83
N GLU A 267 17.60 0.54 2.11
CA GLU A 267 18.47 -0.47 2.72
C GLU A 267 17.90 -0.95 4.06
N ALA A 268 17.48 -0.04 4.95
CA ALA A 268 16.86 -0.40 6.22
C ALA A 268 15.55 -1.19 6.04
N TYR A 269 14.77 -0.89 4.98
CA TYR A 269 13.56 -1.63 4.64
C TYR A 269 13.87 -3.07 4.22
N PHE A 270 14.90 -3.31 3.41
CA PHE A 270 15.22 -4.66 2.91
C PHE A 270 16.15 -5.46 3.84
N SER A 271 16.96 -4.78 4.64
CA SER A 271 17.89 -5.39 5.61
C SER A 271 17.24 -5.77 6.94
N GLY A 272 15.90 -5.71 7.04
CA GLY A 272 15.15 -6.24 8.18
C GLY A 272 15.44 -7.73 8.36
N ASP A 273 16.45 -8.01 9.19
CA ASP A 273 17.02 -9.33 9.45
C ASP A 273 16.24 -9.99 10.59
N ASP A 274 15.46 -11.03 10.29
CA ASP A 274 14.98 -11.97 11.32
C ASP A 274 15.99 -13.11 11.42
N SER A 275 16.98 -12.91 12.29
CA SER A 275 17.93 -13.96 12.67
C SER A 275 17.26 -15.00 13.57
N THR A 276 16.48 -15.90 12.97
CA THR A 276 16.05 -17.15 13.63
C THR A 276 16.25 -18.34 12.71
N VAL A 277 16.97 -19.35 13.24
CA VAL A 277 17.33 -20.58 12.54
C VAL A 277 16.10 -21.50 12.41
N CYS A 278 15.96 -22.04 11.21
CA CYS A 278 14.82 -22.78 10.67
C CYS A 278 14.64 -24.19 11.28
N SER A 279 13.40 -24.61 11.58
CA SER A 279 13.02 -26.03 11.70
C SER A 279 11.51 -26.33 11.60
N SER A 280 10.78 -25.74 10.65
CA SER A 280 9.54 -26.36 10.13
C SER A 280 9.04 -25.62 8.89
N VAL A 281 9.26 -26.26 7.74
CA VAL A 281 8.67 -25.85 6.47
C VAL A 281 7.24 -26.38 6.49
N ASP A 282 6.26 -25.50 6.28
CA ASP A 282 4.93 -25.94 5.84
C ASP A 282 5.15 -26.62 4.48
N ASP A 283 5.16 -27.95 4.46
CA ASP A 283 5.57 -28.86 3.37
C ASP A 283 4.64 -28.81 2.13
N ARG A 284 3.97 -27.67 1.93
CA ARG A 284 3.05 -27.47 0.81
C ARG A 284 3.84 -27.24 -0.47
N ASN A 285 3.51 -28.01 -1.50
CA ASN A 285 4.17 -27.99 -2.81
C ASN A 285 3.69 -26.85 -3.75
N ASP A 286 2.97 -25.84 -3.23
CA ASP A 286 2.35 -24.77 -4.02
C ASP A 286 3.00 -23.40 -3.82
N LEU A 287 4.24 -23.34 -3.34
CA LEU A 287 4.94 -22.10 -3.07
C LEU A 287 5.20 -21.27 -4.33
N VAL A 288 4.80 -20.00 -4.28
CA VAL A 288 5.14 -18.96 -5.26
C VAL A 288 5.77 -17.80 -4.51
N GLU A 289 7.00 -17.40 -4.87
CA GLU A 289 7.74 -16.33 -4.17
C GLU A 289 7.77 -16.51 -2.65
N GLY A 290 7.83 -17.77 -2.18
CA GLY A 290 7.80 -18.07 -0.75
C GLY A 290 6.46 -17.82 -0.05
N ILE A 291 5.35 -17.83 -0.78
CA ILE A 291 3.98 -17.76 -0.22
C ILE A 291 3.19 -18.95 -0.76
N SER A 292 2.51 -19.69 0.11
CA SER A 292 1.59 -20.77 -0.28
C SER A 292 0.17 -20.20 -0.50
N PRO A 293 -0.34 -20.16 -1.74
CA PRO A 293 -1.70 -19.67 -2.03
C PRO A 293 -2.78 -20.47 -1.33
N SER A 294 -2.62 -21.79 -1.19
CA SER A 294 -3.58 -22.63 -0.45
C SER A 294 -3.61 -22.26 1.02
N TYR A 295 -2.45 -22.07 1.67
CA TYR A 295 -2.38 -21.66 3.08
C TYR A 295 -3.09 -20.32 3.33
N ILE A 296 -2.90 -19.34 2.42
CA ILE A 296 -3.60 -18.05 2.52
C ILE A 296 -5.11 -18.23 2.38
N LYS A 297 -5.58 -19.01 1.40
CA LYS A 297 -7.02 -19.27 1.20
C LYS A 297 -7.65 -20.02 2.38
N ASP A 298 -6.95 -21.01 2.93
CA ASP A 298 -7.39 -21.76 4.11
C ASP A 298 -7.52 -20.83 5.31
N THR A 299 -6.53 -19.94 5.52
CA THR A 299 -6.54 -18.97 6.61
C THR A 299 -7.68 -17.97 6.49
N LEU A 300 -7.93 -17.44 5.29
CA LEU A 300 -9.05 -16.54 5.03
C LEU A 300 -10.40 -17.24 5.25
N SER A 301 -10.53 -18.50 4.85
CA SER A 301 -11.72 -19.31 5.07
C SER A 301 -11.95 -19.60 6.56
N HIS A 302 -10.87 -19.87 7.30
CA HIS A 302 -10.91 -20.03 8.75
C HIS A 302 -11.32 -18.73 9.47
N TRP A 303 -10.82 -17.58 9.02
CA TRP A 303 -11.22 -16.27 9.56
C TRP A 303 -12.72 -16.00 9.36
N ALA A 304 -13.25 -16.24 8.16
CA ALA A 304 -14.67 -16.10 7.86
C ALA A 304 -15.53 -17.02 8.75
N THR A 305 -15.12 -18.29 8.87
CA THR A 305 -15.80 -19.29 9.72
C THR A 305 -15.78 -18.88 11.19
N THR A 306 -14.64 -18.40 11.68
CA THR A 306 -14.44 -18.00 13.08
C THR A 306 -15.30 -16.80 13.47
N THR A 307 -15.53 -15.89 12.53
CA THR A 307 -16.29 -14.66 12.78
C THR A 307 -17.78 -14.80 12.47
N GLY A 308 -18.16 -15.83 11.71
CA GLY A 308 -19.51 -16.02 11.18
C GLY A 308 -19.87 -15.01 10.10
N LEU A 309 -18.86 -14.38 9.47
CA LEU A 309 -19.03 -13.31 8.50
C LEU A 309 -18.62 -13.79 7.10
N ASP A 310 -19.29 -13.24 6.10
CA ASP A 310 -18.97 -13.54 4.71
C ASP A 310 -17.59 -12.98 4.32
N LEU A 311 -16.81 -13.79 3.60
CA LEU A 311 -15.44 -13.45 3.25
C LEU A 311 -15.37 -12.21 2.35
N GLU A 312 -16.38 -11.98 1.49
CA GLU A 312 -16.35 -10.82 0.60
C GLU A 312 -16.42 -9.52 1.39
N ARG A 313 -17.23 -9.48 2.45
CA ARG A 313 -17.39 -8.33 3.34
C ARG A 313 -16.15 -8.08 4.20
N LEU A 314 -15.45 -9.15 4.55
CA LEU A 314 -14.21 -9.09 5.29
C LEU A 314 -13.06 -8.53 4.44
N VAL A 315 -12.92 -9.00 3.19
CA VAL A 315 -11.73 -8.75 2.36
C VAL A 315 -11.90 -7.58 1.39
N TYR A 316 -13.11 -7.35 0.87
CA TYR A 316 -13.37 -6.30 -0.11
C TYR A 316 -13.94 -5.05 0.54
N THR A 317 -13.76 -3.95 -0.17
CA THR A 317 -14.33 -2.65 0.17
C THR A 317 -15.15 -2.20 -1.04
N THR A 318 -16.12 -1.33 -0.81
CA THR A 318 -16.98 -0.80 -1.86
C THR A 318 -16.21 0.20 -2.72
N TYR A 319 -16.52 0.21 -4.01
CA TYR A 319 -16.06 1.26 -4.90
C TYR A 319 -16.80 2.56 -4.54
N ARG A 320 -16.05 3.62 -4.26
CA ARG A 320 -16.60 4.98 -4.19
C ARG A 320 -16.28 5.67 -5.50
N GLU A 321 -17.32 6.01 -6.26
CA GLU A 321 -17.16 6.89 -7.40
C GLU A 321 -16.63 8.23 -6.90
N VAL A 322 -15.44 8.61 -7.36
CA VAL A 322 -14.91 9.95 -7.11
C VAL A 322 -15.71 10.91 -7.98
N VAL A 323 -16.73 11.53 -7.40
CA VAL A 323 -17.43 12.65 -8.06
C VAL A 323 -16.42 13.78 -8.16
N SER A 324 -15.87 13.97 -9.36
CA SER A 324 -14.94 15.05 -9.67
C SER A 324 -15.67 16.39 -9.58
N ASP A 325 -15.45 17.13 -8.50
CA ASP A 325 -15.81 18.55 -8.44
C ASP A 325 -14.75 19.45 -9.10
N VAL A 326 -13.67 18.86 -9.62
CA VAL A 326 -12.65 19.56 -10.40
C VAL A 326 -13.28 20.05 -11.71
N GLY A 327 -13.60 21.35 -11.75
CA GLY A 327 -14.22 22.02 -12.90
C GLY A 327 -15.68 22.45 -12.69
N LYS A 328 -16.27 22.24 -11.51
CA LYS A 328 -17.52 22.95 -11.13
C LYS A 328 -17.17 24.34 -10.59
N ASN A 329 -18.09 25.28 -10.81
CA ASN A 329 -17.93 26.74 -10.73
C ASN A 329 -16.86 27.23 -9.74
N ALA A 330 -15.98 28.13 -10.21
CA ALA A 330 -14.77 28.62 -9.55
C ALA A 330 -14.92 29.02 -8.06
N GLY A 331 -16.13 29.40 -7.61
CA GLY A 331 -16.39 29.78 -6.23
C GLY A 331 -16.28 28.63 -5.20
N ASP A 332 -16.56 27.38 -5.56
CA ASP A 332 -16.49 26.26 -4.61
C ASP A 332 -15.07 25.70 -4.47
N ALA A 333 -14.29 25.70 -5.56
CA ALA A 333 -12.89 25.30 -5.52
C ALA A 333 -12.03 26.27 -4.69
N GLU A 334 -12.26 27.58 -4.81
CA GLU A 334 -11.65 28.58 -3.93
C GLU A 334 -12.06 28.40 -2.48
N ARG A 335 -13.33 28.03 -2.21
CA ARG A 335 -13.81 27.75 -0.85
C ARG A 335 -13.17 26.51 -0.24
N VAL A 336 -12.98 25.44 -1.02
CA VAL A 336 -12.30 24.22 -0.57
C VAL A 336 -10.81 24.47 -0.33
N ILE A 337 -10.16 25.29 -1.18
CA ILE A 337 -8.77 25.71 -1.00
C ILE A 337 -8.64 26.66 0.21
N GLU A 338 -9.59 27.57 0.42
CA GLU A 338 -9.65 28.42 1.62
C GLU A 338 -9.88 27.60 2.89
N ILE A 339 -10.73 26.57 2.87
CA ILE A 339 -10.93 25.67 4.01
C ILE A 339 -9.66 24.86 4.26
N ALA A 340 -9.02 24.32 3.22
CA ALA A 340 -7.76 23.59 3.34
C ALA A 340 -6.61 24.48 3.86
N ASN A 341 -6.61 25.78 3.54
CA ASN A 341 -5.60 26.74 3.99
C ASN A 341 -5.94 27.40 5.35
N LYS A 342 -7.22 27.58 5.70
CA LYS A 342 -7.66 28.07 7.02
C LYS A 342 -7.53 27.03 8.11
N ILE A 343 -7.62 25.75 7.77
CA ILE A 343 -7.27 24.64 8.67
C ILE A 343 -5.74 24.43 8.63
N GLY A 344 -5.00 25.54 8.73
CA GLY A 344 -3.55 25.57 8.67
C GLY A 344 -2.93 24.70 9.75
N GLY A 345 -1.94 23.90 9.33
CA GLY A 345 -0.81 23.50 10.16
C GLY A 345 -1.15 22.78 11.46
N GLY A 346 -1.48 21.49 11.35
CA GLY A 346 -1.55 20.58 12.49
C GLY A 346 -2.62 19.51 12.28
N TRP A 347 -2.22 18.38 11.71
CA TRP A 347 -3.02 17.14 11.63
C TRP A 347 -2.13 15.91 11.79
#